data_AF-A0A7Y3NYD3-F1
#
_entry.id   AF-A0A7Y3NYD3-F1
#
_cell.length_a   1.000
_cell.length_b   1.000
_cell.length_c   1.000
_cell.angle_alpha   90.00
_cell.angle_beta   90.00
_cell.angle_gamma   90.00
#
_symmetry.space_group_name_H-M   'P 1'
#
loop_
_entity.id
_entity.type
_entity.pdbx_description
1 polymer ?
#
loop_
_entity_poly.entity_id
_entity_poly.type
_entity_poly.pdbx_seq_one_letter_code
_entity_poly.pdbx_strand_id
1 'polypeptide(L)'
;MKKWRKDQGFTLIEMVVALFIVSVVMAIAIPGLQKAGESAAITGCEGNQKMIRAAMTEYYLDHHQYPQDGSSAAILTDLKQNGYLESTPKCPSGGQYVITIAANDQSFTVTCTVHGELGDQ
;
A
#
# COMPACT_ATOMS: atom_id res chain seq x y z
N MET A 1 18.91 65.85 0.28
CA MET A 1 17.87 65.40 -0.69
C MET A 1 17.42 64.00 -0.31
N LYS A 2 16.18 63.83 0.16
CA LYS A 2 15.65 62.55 0.67
C LYS A 2 14.76 61.94 -0.42
N LYS A 3 15.29 60.97 -1.18
CA LYS A 3 14.52 60.23 -2.18
C LYS A 3 13.52 59.33 -1.46
N TRP A 4 12.23 59.58 -1.64
CA TRP A 4 11.16 58.71 -1.16
C TRP A 4 11.12 57.46 -2.04
N ARG A 5 11.30 56.28 -1.43
CA ARG A 5 11.11 54.99 -2.08
C ARG A 5 9.61 54.87 -2.42
N LYS A 6 9.29 54.63 -3.69
CA LYS A 6 7.95 54.24 -4.11
C LYS A 6 7.75 52.79 -3.67
N ASP A 7 7.02 52.58 -2.57
CA ASP A 7 6.49 51.26 -2.26
C ASP A 7 5.44 50.94 -3.34
N GLN A 8 5.78 50.02 -4.23
CA GLN A 8 4.83 49.47 -5.19
C GLN A 8 3.99 48.42 -4.46
N GLY A 9 2.72 48.75 -4.18
CA GLY A 9 1.76 47.82 -3.62
C GLY A 9 1.32 46.78 -4.64
N PHE A 10 1.07 45.56 -4.17
CA PHE A 10 0.55 44.46 -4.96
C PHE A 10 -0.87 44.79 -5.46
N THR A 11 -1.16 44.57 -6.74
CA THR A 11 -2.51 44.84 -7.27
C THR A 11 -3.43 43.62 -7.09
N LEU A 12 -4.73 43.84 -6.90
CA LEU A 12 -5.70 42.74 -6.78
C LEU A 12 -5.70 41.84 -8.02
N ILE A 13 -5.54 42.44 -9.21
CA ILE A 13 -5.53 41.70 -10.48
C ILE A 13 -4.34 40.75 -10.58
N GLU A 14 -3.19 41.11 -10.02
CA GLU A 14 -1.96 40.32 -10.04
C GLU A 14 -2.10 39.08 -9.16
N MET A 15 -2.82 39.17 -8.04
CA MET A 15 -3.18 37.99 -7.24
C MET A 15 -4.21 37.10 -7.95
N VAL A 16 -5.20 37.68 -8.62
CA VAL A 16 -6.21 36.90 -9.37
C VAL A 16 -5.58 36.12 -10.52
N VAL A 17 -4.69 36.75 -11.29
CA VAL A 17 -3.97 36.08 -12.39
C VAL A 17 -3.04 34.98 -11.85
N ALA A 18 -2.35 35.22 -10.74
CA ALA A 18 -1.49 34.21 -10.12
C ALA A 18 -2.29 32.97 -9.67
N LEU A 19 -3.42 33.16 -8.97
CA LEU A 19 -4.27 32.06 -8.54
C LEU A 19 -4.89 31.30 -9.73
N PHE A 20 -5.23 32.01 -10.80
CA PHE A 20 -5.72 31.40 -12.04
C PHE A 20 -4.68 30.41 -12.60
N ILE A 21 -3.42 30.83 -12.74
CA ILE A 21 -2.35 29.95 -13.25
C ILE A 21 -2.12 28.74 -12.32
N VAL A 22 -2.05 28.96 -11.00
CA VAL A 22 -1.83 27.88 -10.02
C VAL A 22 -2.97 26.84 -10.07
N SER A 23 -4.22 27.28 -10.19
CA SER A 23 -5.37 26.36 -10.24
C SER A 23 -5.35 25.45 -11.48
N VAL A 24 -4.95 25.98 -12.64
CA VAL A 24 -4.79 25.18 -13.87
C VAL A 24 -3.68 24.13 -13.71
N VAL A 25 -2.54 24.51 -13.13
CA VAL A 25 -1.44 23.57 -12.87
C VAL A 25 -1.85 22.47 -11.89
N MET A 26 -2.54 22.83 -10.80
CA MET A 26 -3.03 21.86 -9.82
C MET A 26 -4.06 20.89 -10.40
N ALA A 27 -4.95 21.36 -11.27
CA ALA A 27 -5.95 20.51 -11.93
C ALA A 27 -5.31 19.37 -12.74
N ILE A 28 -4.15 19.62 -13.34
CA ILE A 28 -3.40 18.60 -14.09
C ILE A 28 -2.58 17.70 -13.15
N ALA A 29 -2.02 18.25 -12.07
CA ALA A 29 -1.13 17.52 -11.18
C ALA A 29 -1.85 16.53 -10.24
N ILE A 30 -2.99 16.91 -9.65
CA ILE A 30 -3.74 16.12 -8.67
C ILE A 30 -4.15 14.72 -9.17
N PRO A 31 -4.66 14.50 -10.40
CA PRO A 31 -5.01 13.15 -10.85
C PRO A 31 -3.79 12.23 -10.98
N GLY A 32 -2.62 12.77 -11.33
CA GLY A 32 -1.37 11.99 -11.40
C GLY A 32 -0.92 11.48 -10.02
N LEU A 33 -1.05 12.31 -8.99
CA LEU A 33 -0.71 11.94 -7.61
C LEU A 33 -1.60 10.81 -7.06
N GLN A 34 -2.90 10.85 -7.37
CA GLN A 34 -3.83 9.80 -6.94
C GLN A 34 -3.48 8.44 -7.57
N LYS A 35 -3.22 8.41 -8.88
CA LYS A 35 -2.82 7.18 -9.59
C LYS A 35 -1.51 6.60 -9.07
N ALA A 36 -0.54 7.46 -8.78
CA ALA A 36 0.74 7.03 -8.21
C ALA A 36 0.57 6.42 -6.81
N GLY A 37 -0.31 7.00 -5.99
CA GLY A 37 -0.66 6.45 -4.68
C GLY A 37 -1.32 5.07 -4.76
N GLU A 38 -2.28 4.90 -5.67
CA GLU A 38 -2.96 3.62 -5.88
C GLU A 38 -2.00 2.54 -6.39
N SER A 39 -1.16 2.87 -7.37
CA SER A 39 -0.13 1.94 -7.88
C SER A 39 0.89 1.54 -6.79
N ALA A 40 1.29 2.47 -5.93
CA ALA A 40 2.15 2.18 -4.79
C ALA A 40 1.44 1.26 -3.77
N ALA A 41 0.15 1.46 -3.54
CA ALA A 41 -0.64 0.63 -2.64
C ALA A 41 -0.79 -0.81 -3.16
N ILE A 42 -1.02 -0.99 -4.47
CA ILE A 42 -1.05 -2.30 -5.13
C ILE A 42 0.32 -2.98 -5.00
N THR A 43 1.39 -2.31 -5.41
CA THR A 43 2.75 -2.86 -5.35
C THR A 43 3.16 -3.24 -3.92
N GLY A 44 2.81 -2.40 -2.93
CA GLY A 44 3.04 -2.69 -1.52
C GLY A 44 2.23 -3.89 -1.02
N CYS A 45 0.98 -4.01 -1.47
CA CYS A 45 0.14 -5.17 -1.15
C CYS A 45 0.70 -6.47 -1.73
N GLU A 46 1.15 -6.46 -2.98
CA GLU A 46 1.80 -7.62 -3.62
C GLU A 46 3.10 -8.01 -2.90
N GLY A 47 3.90 -7.02 -2.49
CA GLY A 47 5.12 -7.25 -1.69
C GLY A 47 4.80 -7.98 -0.38
N ASN A 48 3.78 -7.52 0.35
CA ASN A 48 3.32 -8.17 1.57
C ASN A 48 2.80 -9.60 1.31
N GLN A 49 2.03 -9.83 0.24
CA GLN A 49 1.58 -11.17 -0.13
C GLN A 49 2.75 -12.11 -0.46
N LYS A 50 3.79 -11.61 -1.15
CA LYS A 50 5.03 -12.36 -1.41
C LYS A 50 5.76 -12.72 -0.11
N MET A 51 5.84 -11.79 0.84
CA MET A 51 6.42 -12.07 2.17
C MET A 51 5.64 -13.16 2.92
N ILE A 52 4.31 -13.07 2.94
CA ILE A 52 3.47 -14.09 3.58
C ILE A 52 3.67 -15.45 2.88
N ARG A 53 3.74 -15.47 1.55
CA ARG A 53 4.00 -16.69 0.79
C ARG A 53 5.35 -17.30 1.14
N ALA A 54 6.40 -16.49 1.21
CA ALA A 54 7.72 -16.96 1.63
C ALA A 54 7.69 -17.55 3.04
N ALA A 55 7.07 -16.85 4.00
CA ALA A 55 6.94 -17.32 5.39
C ALA A 55 6.16 -18.64 5.50
N MET A 56 5.07 -18.80 4.74
CA MET A 56 4.30 -20.05 4.69
C MET A 56 5.09 -21.20 4.08
N THR A 57 5.88 -20.93 3.03
CA THR A 57 6.77 -21.94 2.43
C THR A 57 7.87 -22.33 3.41
N GLU A 58 8.47 -21.39 4.12
CA GLU A 58 9.50 -21.65 5.13
C GLU A 58 8.94 -22.49 6.29
N TYR A 59 7.75 -22.13 6.80
CA TYR A 59 7.06 -22.93 7.80
C TYR A 59 6.84 -24.38 7.34
N TYR A 60 6.40 -24.57 6.08
CA TYR A 60 6.20 -25.89 5.51
C TYR A 60 7.51 -26.68 5.38
N LEU A 61 8.62 -26.04 5.05
CA LEU A 61 9.92 -26.71 4.99
C LEU A 61 10.36 -27.24 6.36
N ASP A 62 10.06 -26.50 7.43
CA ASP A 62 10.43 -26.90 8.79
C ASP A 62 9.46 -27.94 9.37
N HIS A 63 8.16 -27.77 9.16
CA HIS A 63 7.12 -28.57 9.82
C HIS A 63 6.48 -29.64 8.94
N HIS A 64 6.76 -29.63 7.62
CA HIS A 64 6.16 -30.53 6.61
C HIS A 64 4.63 -30.48 6.53
N GLN A 65 4.03 -29.42 7.08
CA GLN A 65 2.59 -29.15 7.09
C GLN A 65 2.37 -27.64 7.08
N TYR A 66 1.25 -27.18 6.54
CA TYR A 66 0.86 -25.77 6.67
C TYR A 66 0.23 -25.50 8.04
N PRO A 67 0.27 -24.25 8.54
CA PRO A 67 -0.44 -23.89 9.76
C PRO A 67 -1.96 -24.06 9.54
N GLN A 68 -2.59 -25.00 10.22
CA GLN A 68 -4.04 -25.28 10.11
C GLN A 68 -4.89 -24.51 11.11
N ASP A 69 -4.35 -23.43 11.68
CA ASP A 69 -5.10 -22.59 12.61
C ASP A 69 -6.23 -21.91 11.84
N GLY A 70 -7.48 -22.32 12.09
CA GLY A 70 -8.63 -22.12 11.19
C GLY A 70 -9.01 -20.68 10.79
N SER A 71 -8.28 -19.65 11.21
CA SER A 71 -8.41 -18.27 10.73
C SER A 71 -7.09 -17.72 10.21
N SER A 72 -7.12 -17.01 9.08
CA SER A 72 -5.92 -16.37 8.49
C SER A 72 -5.22 -15.41 9.46
N ALA A 73 -5.95 -14.80 10.40
CA ALA A 73 -5.36 -13.96 11.44
C ALA A 73 -4.55 -14.76 12.48
N ALA A 74 -4.99 -15.98 12.80
CA ALA A 74 -4.26 -16.89 13.67
C ALA A 74 -2.98 -17.37 12.98
N ILE A 75 -3.07 -17.77 11.71
CA ILE A 75 -1.91 -18.16 10.89
C ILE A 75 -0.85 -17.05 10.84
N LEU A 76 -1.25 -15.81 10.58
CA LEU A 76 -0.31 -14.68 10.57
C LEU A 76 0.31 -14.38 11.94
N THR A 77 -0.41 -14.69 13.02
CA THR A 77 0.10 -14.54 14.39
C THR A 77 1.09 -15.65 14.71
N ASP A 78 0.80 -16.88 14.31
CA ASP A 78 1.67 -18.03 14.48
C ASP A 78 2.98 -17.85 13.69
N LEU A 79 2.90 -17.45 12.42
CA LEU A 79 4.09 -17.13 11.60
C LEU A 79 4.96 -16.04 12.25
N LYS A 80 4.35 -15.05 12.88
CA LYS A 80 5.08 -14.01 13.62
C LYS A 80 5.71 -14.56 14.89
N GLN A 81 4.99 -15.36 15.67
CA GLN A 81 5.49 -15.91 16.93
C GLN A 81 6.65 -16.89 16.71
N ASN A 82 6.59 -17.68 15.64
CA ASN A 82 7.66 -18.59 15.25
C ASN A 82 8.81 -17.90 14.49
N GLY A 83 8.73 -16.58 14.27
CA GLY A 83 9.83 -15.79 13.70
C GLY A 83 9.92 -15.75 12.18
N TYR A 84 8.97 -16.35 11.44
CA TYR A 84 8.92 -16.28 9.98
C TYR A 84 8.48 -14.90 9.46
N LEU A 85 7.84 -14.09 10.31
CA LEU A 85 7.44 -12.71 10.02
C LEU A 85 7.88 -11.76 11.13
N GLU A 86 8.65 -10.72 10.77
CA GLU A 86 9.03 -9.64 11.68
C GLU A 86 7.82 -8.84 12.20
N SER A 87 6.82 -8.64 11.33
CA SER A 87 5.59 -7.93 11.67
C SER A 87 4.42 -8.43 10.86
N THR A 88 3.20 -8.29 11.41
CA THR A 88 1.97 -8.65 10.71
C THR A 88 1.75 -7.66 9.57
N PRO A 89 1.80 -8.10 8.30
CA PRO A 89 1.66 -7.20 7.17
C PRO A 89 0.26 -6.58 7.15
N LYS A 90 0.19 -5.28 6.87
CA LYS A 90 -1.08 -4.56 6.70
C LYS A 90 -1.17 -4.05 5.27
N CYS A 91 -2.35 -4.20 4.67
CA CYS A 91 -2.59 -3.66 3.35
C CYS A 91 -2.60 -2.11 3.41
N PRO A 92 -1.86 -1.39 2.54
CA PRO A 92 -1.86 0.07 2.49
C PRO A 92 -3.26 0.67 2.26
N SER A 93 -4.14 -0.06 1.57
CA SER A 93 -5.54 0.32 1.30
C SER A 93 -6.53 -0.12 2.40
N GLY A 94 -6.05 -0.69 3.51
CA GLY A 94 -6.90 -1.12 4.63
C GLY A 94 -7.53 -2.51 4.51
N GLY A 95 -7.15 -3.30 3.50
CA GLY A 95 -7.58 -4.69 3.33
C GLY A 95 -6.96 -5.68 4.31
N GLN A 96 -7.53 -6.88 4.39
CA GLN A 96 -7.00 -8.02 5.14
C GLN A 96 -6.42 -9.07 4.19
N TYR A 97 -5.46 -9.85 4.70
CA TYR A 97 -4.89 -10.99 4.00
C TYR A 97 -5.61 -12.27 4.43
N VAL A 98 -6.18 -12.96 3.46
CA VAL A 98 -6.85 -14.25 3.61
C VAL A 98 -5.93 -15.31 3.05
N ILE A 99 -5.70 -16.35 3.84
CA ILE A 99 -4.86 -17.49 3.49
C ILE A 99 -5.79 -18.69 3.40
N THR A 100 -5.87 -19.28 2.21
CA THR A 100 -6.68 -20.48 1.95
C THR A 100 -5.74 -21.63 1.61
N ILE A 101 -5.78 -22.69 2.41
CA ILE A 101 -5.02 -23.91 2.17
C ILE A 101 -5.91 -24.89 1.40
N ALA A 102 -5.39 -25.44 0.30
CA ALA A 102 -6.13 -26.40 -0.50
C ALA A 102 -6.30 -27.73 0.27
N ALA A 103 -7.36 -28.47 -0.05
CA ALA A 103 -7.72 -29.71 0.64
C ALA A 103 -6.66 -30.83 0.54
N ASN A 104 -5.71 -30.72 -0.39
CA ASN A 104 -4.59 -31.65 -0.54
C ASN A 104 -3.36 -31.27 0.31
N ASP A 105 -3.41 -30.19 1.10
CA ASP A 105 -2.33 -29.68 1.95
C ASP A 105 -1.01 -29.43 1.20
N GLN A 106 -1.08 -29.27 -0.13
CA GLN A 106 0.08 -29.12 -1.01
C GLN A 106 0.16 -27.73 -1.65
N SER A 107 -0.93 -26.97 -1.64
CA SER A 107 -0.96 -25.62 -2.17
C SER A 107 -1.74 -24.69 -1.26
N PHE A 108 -1.29 -23.44 -1.18
CA PHE A 108 -1.99 -22.38 -0.47
C PHE A 108 -2.08 -21.15 -1.36
N THR A 109 -3.12 -20.36 -1.15
CA THR A 109 -3.35 -19.10 -1.84
C THR A 109 -3.41 -17.98 -0.83
N VAL A 110 -2.78 -16.85 -1.16
CA VAL A 110 -2.79 -15.62 -0.37
C VAL A 110 -3.55 -14.57 -1.15
N THR A 111 -4.68 -14.13 -0.61
CA THR A 111 -5.60 -13.19 -1.24
C THR A 111 -5.71 -11.94 -0.37
N CYS A 112 -5.76 -10.76 -0.97
CA CYS A 112 -6.14 -9.53 -0.28
C CYS A 112 -7.61 -9.20 -0.56
N THR A 113 -8.36 -8.82 0.46
CA THR A 113 -9.78 -8.43 0.30
C THR A 113 -10.01 -7.20 -0.60
N VAL A 114 -8.97 -6.40 -0.85
CA VAL A 114 -9.04 -5.17 -1.66
C VAL A 114 -8.42 -5.36 -3.04
N HIS A 115 -7.25 -5.98 -3.14
CA HIS A 115 -6.50 -6.09 -4.40
C HIS A 115 -6.53 -7.47 -5.05
N GLY A 116 -7.20 -8.46 -4.45
CA GLY A 116 -7.29 -9.82 -5.02
C GLY A 116 -6.06 -10.69 -4.75
N GLU A 117 -5.87 -11.71 -5.58
CA GLU A 117 -4.77 -12.66 -5.44
C GLU A 117 -3.47 -12.12 -6.04
N LEU A 118 -2.35 -12.66 -5.54
CA LEU A 118 -1.04 -12.27 -6.03
C LEU A 118 -0.86 -12.69 -7.50
N GLY A 119 -0.84 -11.72 -8.41
CA GLY A 119 -0.60 -11.92 -9.84
C GLY A 119 -1.80 -11.66 -10.76
N ASP A 120 -2.92 -11.18 -10.23
CA ASP A 120 -4.14 -10.88 -11.01
C ASP A 120 -4.15 -9.49 -11.70
N GLN A 121 -3.01 -8.78 -11.78
CA GLN A 121 -2.89 -7.42 -12.34
C GLN A 121 -2.13 -7.39 -13.67
#